data_AF-A0A0S8D1Q4-F1
#
_entry.id   AF-A0A0S8D1Q4-F1
#
_cell.length_a   1.000
_cell.length_b   1.000
_cell.length_c   1.000
_cell.angle_alpha   90.00
_cell.angle_beta   90.00
_cell.angle_gamma   90.00
#
_symmetry.space_group_name_H-M   'P 1'
#
loop_
_entity.id
_entity.type
_entity.pdbx_description
1 polymer ?
#
loop_
_entity_poly.entity_id
_entity_poly.type
_entity_poly.pdbx_seq_one_letter_code
_entity_poly.pdbx_strand_id
1 'polypeptide(L)'
;MTKGFKMDHADWLRSELKPLTESLGFRYTPREELEDRLSRLRGHMERAGIESLLVVQKMDLYYLSGTTQDGLLFIPLEGKPLLMIRRELERARLESPLDKIVGLKSTRDLPSLIRNHWGRL
;
A
#
# COMPACT_ATOMS: atom_id res chain seq x y z
N MET A 1 5.97 6.05 -40.87
CA MET A 1 6.50 6.80 -39.70
C MET A 1 5.37 7.01 -38.71
N THR A 2 5.10 6.01 -37.86
CA THR A 2 4.07 6.12 -36.83
C THR A 2 4.74 6.75 -35.61
N LYS A 3 4.43 8.01 -35.31
CA LYS A 3 4.84 8.68 -34.06
C LYS A 3 4.32 7.81 -32.91
N GLY A 4 5.19 7.02 -32.30
CA GLY A 4 4.87 6.23 -31.11
C GLY A 4 4.47 7.20 -30.00
N PHE A 5 3.20 7.19 -29.63
CA PHE A 5 2.70 7.90 -28.46
C PHE A 5 3.41 7.31 -27.24
N LYS A 6 4.41 8.03 -26.69
CA LYS A 6 5.12 7.63 -25.48
C LYS A 6 4.20 7.91 -24.29
N MET A 7 3.34 6.95 -23.97
CA MET A 7 2.50 6.99 -22.78
C MET A 7 3.37 6.72 -21.55
N ASP A 8 3.22 7.52 -20.49
CA ASP A 8 3.89 7.27 -19.21
C ASP A 8 3.37 5.95 -18.60
N HIS A 9 4.22 5.29 -17.82
CA HIS A 9 3.89 4.03 -17.15
C HIS A 9 2.69 4.20 -16.20
N ALA A 10 2.60 5.33 -15.48
CA ALA A 10 1.46 5.61 -14.61
C ALA A 10 0.15 5.76 -15.41
N ASP A 11 0.23 6.38 -16.59
CA ASP A 11 -0.91 6.56 -17.47
C ASP A 11 -1.36 5.24 -18.10
N TRP A 12 -0.41 4.41 -18.55
CA TRP A 12 -0.70 3.07 -19.05
C TRP A 12 -1.37 2.19 -17.99
N LEU A 13 -0.92 2.24 -16.73
CA LEU A 13 -1.54 1.48 -15.65
C LEU A 13 -3.02 1.87 -15.45
N ARG A 14 -3.32 3.17 -15.50
CA ARG A 14 -4.69 3.67 -15.30
C ARG A 14 -5.58 3.44 -16.52
N SER A 15 -5.07 3.64 -17.74
CA SER A 15 -5.88 3.58 -18.96
C SER A 15 -6.03 2.17 -19.52
N GLU A 16 -5.00 1.32 -19.38
CA GLU A 16 -4.98 0.00 -20.00
C GLU A 16 -5.07 -1.12 -18.96
N LEU A 17 -4.22 -1.08 -17.92
CA LEU A 17 -4.10 -2.23 -17.02
C LEU A 17 -5.37 -2.42 -16.18
N LYS A 18 -5.91 -1.35 -15.57
CA LYS A 18 -7.10 -1.47 -14.72
C LYS A 18 -8.33 -2.01 -15.48
N PRO A 19 -8.71 -1.47 -16.65
CA PRO A 19 -9.83 -2.04 -17.41
C PRO A 19 -9.57 -3.48 -17.85
N LEU A 20 -8.32 -3.79 -18.25
CA LEU A 20 -7.95 -5.14 -18.65
C LEU A 20 -8.11 -6.14 -17.50
N THR A 21 -7.61 -5.84 -16.31
CA THR A 21 -7.73 -6.74 -15.15
C THR A 21 -9.18 -6.94 -14.75
N GLU A 22 -9.99 -5.88 -14.75
CA GLU A 22 -11.42 -5.97 -14.49
C GLU A 22 -12.16 -6.83 -15.53
N SER A 23 -11.81 -6.70 -16.82
CA SER A 23 -12.39 -7.50 -17.90
C SER A 23 -12.06 -8.99 -17.79
N LEU A 24 -10.89 -9.32 -17.25
CA LEU A 24 -10.43 -10.69 -16.98
C LEU A 24 -10.98 -11.25 -15.66
N GLY A 25 -11.83 -10.50 -14.95
CA GLY A 25 -12.46 -10.95 -13.70
C GLY A 25 -11.60 -10.78 -12.45
N PHE A 26 -10.45 -10.10 -12.53
CA PHE A 26 -9.68 -9.77 -11.32
C PHE A 26 -10.48 -8.81 -10.43
N ARG A 27 -10.33 -8.99 -9.12
CA ARG A 27 -10.95 -8.17 -8.08
C ARG A 27 -9.88 -7.70 -7.11
N TYR A 28 -9.75 -6.38 -6.94
CA TYR A 28 -8.92 -5.80 -5.88
C TYR A 28 -9.62 -5.94 -4.53
N THR A 29 -8.85 -5.92 -3.44
CA THR A 29 -9.42 -5.99 -2.09
C THR A 29 -10.31 -4.77 -1.85
N PRO A 30 -11.59 -4.94 -1.52
CA PRO A 30 -12.48 -3.83 -1.23
C PRO A 30 -11.96 -2.98 -0.06
N ARG A 31 -12.20 -1.67 -0.11
CA ARG A 31 -11.83 -0.74 0.98
C ARG A 31 -12.41 -1.17 2.32
N GLU A 32 -13.71 -1.49 2.33
CA GLU A 32 -14.45 -1.88 3.53
C GLU A 32 -13.85 -3.13 4.19
N GLU A 33 -13.47 -4.12 3.38
CA GLU A 33 -12.82 -5.33 3.89
C GLU A 33 -11.45 -5.01 4.51
N LEU A 34 -10.67 -4.13 3.88
CA LEU A 34 -9.38 -3.72 4.43
C LEU A 34 -9.53 -2.94 5.75
N GLU A 35 -10.52 -2.05 5.82
CA GLU A 35 -10.82 -1.26 7.02
C GLU A 35 -11.26 -2.16 8.18
N ASP A 36 -12.07 -3.19 7.94
CA ASP A 36 -12.45 -4.18 8.95
C ASP A 36 -11.23 -4.99 9.45
N ARG A 37 -10.36 -5.46 8.54
CA ARG A 37 -9.11 -6.15 8.92
C ARG A 37 -8.21 -5.27 9.80
N LEU A 38 -8.05 -4.00 9.45
CA LEU A 38 -7.26 -3.04 10.21
C LEU A 38 -7.90 -2.73 11.58
N SER A 39 -9.23 -2.62 11.64
CA SER A 39 -9.98 -2.39 12.88
C SER A 39 -9.78 -3.55 13.86
N ARG A 40 -9.91 -4.79 13.39
CA ARG A 40 -9.65 -6.00 14.20
C ARG A 40 -8.21 -6.03 14.70
N LEU A 41 -7.24 -5.80 13.81
CA LEU A 41 -5.81 -5.74 14.18
C LEU A 41 -5.57 -4.71 15.28
N ARG A 42 -6.13 -3.50 15.16
CA ARG A 42 -6.00 -2.45 16.16
C ARG A 42 -6.59 -2.83 17.51
N GLY A 43 -7.74 -3.51 17.52
CA GLY A 43 -8.31 -4.04 18.77
C GLY A 43 -7.37 -5.05 19.45
N HIS A 44 -6.65 -5.87 18.68
CA HIS A 44 -5.61 -6.74 19.24
C HIS A 44 -4.39 -5.97 19.73
N MET A 45 -3.94 -4.96 18.98
CA MET A 45 -2.83 -4.09 19.36
C MET A 45 -3.11 -3.36 20.68
N GLU A 46 -4.30 -2.78 20.82
CA GLU A 46 -4.73 -2.06 22.02
C GLU A 46 -4.69 -2.96 23.26
N ARG A 47 -5.29 -4.15 23.17
CA ARG A 47 -5.28 -5.14 24.27
C ARG A 47 -3.87 -5.62 24.64
N ALA A 48 -2.96 -5.63 23.67
CA ALA A 48 -1.58 -6.05 23.87
C ALA A 48 -0.64 -4.90 24.27
N GLY A 49 -1.13 -3.66 24.35
CA GLY A 49 -0.29 -2.48 24.62
C GLY A 49 0.69 -2.16 23.49
N ILE A 50 0.36 -2.51 22.24
CA ILE A 50 1.20 -2.28 21.06
C ILE A 50 0.80 -0.96 20.40
N GLU A 51 1.71 0.01 20.40
CA GLU A 51 1.44 1.34 19.83
C GLU A 51 1.56 1.39 18.30
N SER A 52 2.39 0.52 17.72
CA SER A 52 2.57 0.44 16.26
C SER A 52 3.11 -0.92 15.83
N LEU A 53 2.85 -1.26 14.56
CA LEU A 53 3.37 -2.45 13.90
C LEU A 53 4.10 -2.06 12.62
N LEU A 54 5.21 -2.74 12.37
CA LEU A 54 5.89 -2.73 11.07
C LEU A 54 5.72 -4.12 10.44
N VAL A 55 4.93 -4.18 9.38
CA VAL A 55 4.65 -5.43 8.65
C VAL A 55 5.69 -5.60 7.54
N VAL A 56 6.43 -6.71 7.63
CA VAL A 56 7.54 -7.06 6.72
C VAL A 56 7.23 -8.33 5.91
N GLN A 57 6.40 -9.22 6.45
CA GLN A 57 6.00 -10.46 5.79
C GLN A 57 5.03 -10.17 4.62
N LYS A 58 5.29 -10.77 3.46
CA LYS A 58 4.57 -10.46 2.21
C LYS A 58 3.08 -10.81 2.29
N MET A 59 2.75 -11.93 2.94
CA MET A 59 1.35 -12.37 3.07
C MET A 59 0.55 -11.43 3.98
N ASP A 60 1.15 -11.04 5.11
CA ASP A 60 0.53 -10.08 6.03
C ASP A 60 0.42 -8.69 5.40
N LEU A 61 1.44 -8.27 4.65
CA LEU A 61 1.40 -7.02 3.90
C LEU A 61 0.24 -7.03 2.90
N TYR A 62 0.09 -8.09 2.11
CA TYR A 62 -1.05 -8.22 1.18
C TYR A 62 -2.37 -8.21 1.94
N TYR A 63 -2.49 -8.97 3.03
CA TYR A 63 -3.71 -9.05 3.82
C TYR A 63 -4.13 -7.68 4.38
N LEU A 64 -3.16 -6.85 4.80
CA LEU A 64 -3.39 -5.55 5.44
C LEU A 64 -3.29 -4.35 4.50
N SER A 65 -2.89 -4.54 3.24
CA SER A 65 -2.81 -3.45 2.24
C SER A 65 -3.54 -3.70 0.93
N GLY A 66 -3.86 -4.95 0.56
CA GLY A 66 -4.49 -5.29 -0.71
C GLY A 66 -3.55 -5.30 -1.93
N THR A 67 -2.25 -5.04 -1.76
CA THR A 67 -1.26 -5.12 -2.85
C THR A 67 -0.24 -6.23 -2.64
N THR A 68 0.22 -6.82 -3.74
CA THR A 68 1.29 -7.83 -3.74
C THR A 68 2.68 -7.24 -3.98
N GLN A 69 2.77 -5.90 -4.10
CA GLN A 69 4.02 -5.18 -4.35
C GLN A 69 5.01 -5.35 -3.21
N ASP A 70 6.28 -5.32 -3.58
CA ASP A 70 7.39 -5.39 -2.62
C ASP A 70 7.48 -4.08 -1.82
N GLY A 71 7.38 -4.17 -0.50
CA GLY A 71 7.27 -3.02 0.37
C GLY A 71 7.24 -3.35 1.86
N LEU A 72 6.95 -2.32 2.66
CA LEU A 72 6.75 -2.37 4.10
C LEU A 72 5.47 -1.61 4.44
N LEU A 73 4.73 -2.06 5.45
CA LEU A 73 3.53 -1.38 5.91
C LEU A 73 3.69 -1.01 7.39
N PHE A 74 3.66 0.29 7.67
CA PHE A 74 3.63 0.82 9.03
C PHE A 74 2.18 1.07 9.45
N ILE A 75 1.76 0.48 10.57
CA ILE A 75 0.39 0.60 11.10
C ILE A 75 0.49 1.16 12.52
N PRO A 76 0.17 2.43 12.73
CA PRO A 76 0.02 2.96 14.08
C PRO A 76 -1.33 2.53 14.66
N LEU A 77 -1.40 2.42 16.00
CA LEU A 77 -2.64 2.18 16.74
C LEU A 77 -3.70 3.24 16.37
N GLU A 78 -3.27 4.50 16.29
CA GLU A 78 -4.10 5.64 15.88
C GLU A 78 -3.55 6.31 14.60
N GLY A 79 -4.46 6.69 13.71
CA GLY A 79 -4.13 7.39 12.45
C GLY A 79 -4.27 6.50 11.21
N LYS A 80 -3.57 6.85 10.12
CA LYS A 80 -3.63 6.11 8.85
C LYS A 80 -2.40 5.22 8.68
N PRO A 81 -2.54 3.97 8.18
CA PRO A 81 -1.39 3.16 7.79
C PRO A 81 -0.56 3.84 6.70
N LEU A 82 0.75 3.61 6.71
CA LEU A 82 1.70 4.09 5.70
C LEU A 82 2.30 2.89 4.96
N LEU A 83 1.93 2.73 3.70
CA LEU A 83 2.47 1.71 2.80
C LEU A 83 3.67 2.29 2.02
N MET A 84 4.82 1.64 2.15
CA MET A 84 6.10 2.07 1.60
C MET A 84 6.60 1.04 0.58
N ILE A 85 6.62 1.39 -0.69
CA ILE A 85 6.79 0.47 -1.82
C ILE A 85 8.16 0.62 -2.47
N ARG A 86 8.91 -0.48 -2.60
CA ARG A 86 10.26 -0.48 -3.18
C ARG A 86 10.23 -0.40 -4.71
N ARG A 87 9.30 -1.11 -5.33
CA ARG A 87 9.16 -1.25 -6.78
C ARG A 87 7.67 -1.22 -7.16
N GLU A 88 7.35 -0.73 -8.35
CA GLU A 88 5.97 -0.75 -8.87
C GLU A 88 4.99 0.11 -8.04
N LEU A 89 5.43 1.30 -7.60
CA LEU A 89 4.63 2.21 -6.76
C LEU A 89 3.25 2.51 -7.36
N GLU A 90 3.19 2.80 -8.66
CA GLU A 90 1.93 3.12 -9.33
C GLU A 90 0.99 1.91 -9.41
N ARG A 91 1.55 0.69 -9.50
CA ARG A 91 0.75 -0.55 -9.42
C ARG A 91 0.20 -0.76 -8.02
N ALA A 92 0.99 -0.49 -6.98
CA ALA A 92 0.52 -0.52 -5.60
C ALA A 92 -0.63 0.47 -5.35
N ARG A 93 -0.56 1.67 -5.95
CA ARG A 93 -1.62 2.69 -5.87
C ARG A 93 -2.90 2.30 -6.60
N LEU A 94 -2.79 1.46 -7.61
CA LEU A 94 -3.92 0.91 -8.35
C LEU A 94 -4.57 -0.26 -7.58
N GLU A 95 -3.76 -1.14 -7.00
CA GLU A 95 -4.19 -2.35 -6.30
C GLU A 95 -4.73 -2.09 -4.88
N SER A 96 -4.05 -1.22 -4.12
CA SER A 96 -4.32 -0.98 -2.70
C SER A 96 -5.32 0.16 -2.49
N PRO A 97 -6.34 -0.02 -1.64
CA PRO A 97 -7.25 1.06 -1.27
C PRO A 97 -6.66 1.99 -0.18
N LEU A 98 -5.44 1.78 0.31
CA LEU A 98 -4.83 2.64 1.33
C LEU A 98 -4.58 4.06 0.82
N ASP A 99 -4.76 5.06 1.70
CA ASP A 99 -4.63 6.47 1.31
C ASP A 99 -3.17 6.94 1.22
N LYS A 100 -2.25 6.33 1.99
CA LYS A 100 -0.85 6.77 2.11
C LYS A 100 0.09 5.71 1.55
N ILE A 101 0.39 5.84 0.26
CA ILE A 101 1.27 4.93 -0.49
C ILE A 101 2.43 5.73 -1.08
N VAL A 102 3.64 5.45 -0.61
CA VAL A 102 4.87 6.19 -0.94
C VAL A 102 5.99 5.26 -1.41
N GLY A 103 6.97 5.80 -2.12
CA GLY A 103 8.15 5.05 -2.56
C GLY A 103 9.16 4.85 -1.42
N LEU A 104 9.80 3.68 -1.38
CA LEU A 104 10.88 3.32 -0.46
C LEU A 104 12.14 3.01 -1.25
N LYS A 105 13.10 3.95 -1.30
CA LYS A 105 14.35 3.77 -2.05
C LYS A 105 15.33 2.86 -1.28
N SER A 106 15.41 3.05 0.03
CA SER A 106 16.27 2.27 0.93
C SER A 106 15.55 1.99 2.24
N THR A 107 15.83 0.87 2.89
CA THR A 107 15.35 0.61 4.27
C THR A 107 15.84 1.66 5.27
N ARG A 108 16.95 2.34 4.97
CA ARG A 108 17.47 3.44 5.79
C ARG A 108 16.56 4.68 5.76
N ASP A 109 15.69 4.79 4.76
CA ASP A 109 14.73 5.90 4.64
C ASP A 109 13.48 5.67 5.50
N LEU A 110 13.32 4.48 6.10
CA LEU A 110 12.14 4.13 6.89
C LEU A 110 11.89 5.10 8.07
N PRO A 111 12.87 5.45 8.92
CA PRO A 111 12.62 6.33 10.04
C PRO A 111 12.20 7.75 9.61
N SER A 112 12.78 8.27 8.53
CA SER A 112 12.43 9.59 8.01
C SER A 112 11.05 9.59 7.36
N LEU A 113 10.70 8.54 6.61
CA LEU A 113 9.36 8.38 6.05
C LEU A 113 8.29 8.30 7.14
N ILE A 114 8.47 7.50 8.18
CA ILE A 114 7.50 7.41 9.28
C ILE A 114 7.37 8.78 9.96
N ARG A 115 8.49 9.44 10.29
CA ARG A 115 8.47 10.77 10.91
C ARG A 115 7.73 11.80 10.07
N ASN A 116 7.98 11.83 8.76
CA ASN A 116 7.37 12.81 7.85
C ASN A 116 5.87 12.59 7.65
N HIS A 117 5.41 11.34 7.70
CA HIS A 117 4.01 11.00 7.41
C HIS A 117 3.14 10.82 8.65
N TRP A 118 3.74 10.50 9.80
CA TRP A 118 3.03 10.25 11.05
C TRP A 118 3.36 11.28 12.15
N GLY A 119 4.49 11.97 12.06
CA GLY A 119 4.84 13.09 12.94
C GLY A 119 5.66 12.74 14.18
N ARG A 120 5.88 11.46 14.48
CA ARG A 120 6.74 11.01 15.59
C ARG A 120 7.44 9.69 15.26
N LEU A 121 8.55 9.42 15.95
CA LEU A 121 9.23 8.13 16.01
C LEU A 121 9.98 8.03 17.34
#